data_AF-A0A2W6E0I5-F1
#
_entry.id   AF-A0A2W6E0I5-F1
#
_cell.length_a   1.000
_cell.length_b   1.000
_cell.length_c   1.000
_cell.angle_alpha   90.00
_cell.angle_beta   90.00
_cell.angle_gamma   90.00
#
_symmetry.space_group_name_H-M   'P 1'
#
loop_
_entity.id
_entity.type
_entity.pdbx_description
1 polymer ?
#
loop_
_entity_poly.entity_id
_entity_poly.type
_entity_poly.pdbx_seq_one_letter_code
_entity_poly.pdbx_strand_id
1 'polypeptide(L)'
;MAALPGISRGGVDAEATFRKLTGATEAKTAALGDAVLGGHHIEVKQARSSTLNQVRAVKYITLVAFSVPNKRWYVIPANEIVRQCARKMRGQHTENPFESATLSLYNLKKYALRNPKDLKDAVLKAIDEAKRYPALKKLMDEVLHNSKTLAQASVADVQVALRQYGLS
;
A
#
# COMPACT_ATOMS: atom_id res chain seq x y z
N MET A 1 33.95 8.66 6.83
CA MET A 1 32.80 7.91 6.29
C MET A 1 31.54 8.45 6.96
N ALA A 2 30.65 9.11 6.21
CA ALA A 2 29.42 9.68 6.76
C ALA A 2 28.35 8.58 6.90
N ALA A 3 27.67 8.54 8.06
CA ALA A 3 26.59 7.61 8.35
C ALA A 3 25.46 7.74 7.31
N LEU A 4 24.99 6.59 6.80
CA LEU A 4 23.86 6.53 5.88
C LEU A 4 22.60 7.07 6.58
N PRO A 5 21.89 8.05 6.00
CA PRO A 5 20.65 8.56 6.57
C PRO A 5 19.59 7.45 6.61
N GLY A 6 18.85 7.39 7.71
CA GLY A 6 17.80 6.40 7.97
C GLY A 6 16.73 6.29 6.88
N ILE A 7 16.09 5.12 6.87
CA ILE A 7 15.21 4.50 5.86
C ILE A 7 13.92 5.31 5.49
N SER A 8 13.76 6.57 5.92
CA SER A 8 12.50 7.30 5.79
C SER A 8 12.36 8.25 4.58
N ARG A 9 13.44 8.60 3.86
CA ARG A 9 13.36 9.62 2.77
C ARG A 9 13.25 9.07 1.35
N GLY A 10 13.23 7.75 1.18
CA GLY A 10 13.28 7.13 -0.14
C GLY A 10 11.98 7.16 -0.94
N GLY A 11 10.81 7.43 -0.35
CA GLY A 11 9.51 7.45 -1.05
C GLY A 11 9.12 8.81 -1.64
N VAL A 12 9.64 9.90 -1.05
CA VAL A 12 9.24 11.29 -1.35
C VAL A 12 9.43 11.64 -2.82
N ASP A 13 10.48 11.15 -3.46
CA ASP A 13 10.78 11.43 -4.87
C ASP A 13 9.76 10.78 -5.81
N ALA A 14 9.32 9.55 -5.52
CA ALA A 14 8.34 8.84 -6.34
C ALA A 14 6.96 9.49 -6.20
N GLU A 15 6.54 9.82 -4.99
CA GLU A 15 5.28 10.50 -4.72
C GLU A 15 5.19 11.88 -5.38
N ALA A 16 6.22 12.71 -5.21
CA ALA A 16 6.27 14.03 -5.84
C ALA A 16 6.25 13.93 -7.36
N THR A 17 7.03 13.00 -7.93
CA THR A 17 7.04 12.75 -9.38
C THR A 17 5.68 12.26 -9.87
N PHE A 18 5.04 11.34 -9.15
CA PHE A 18 3.71 10.84 -9.46
C PHE A 18 2.68 11.99 -9.53
N ARG A 19 2.65 12.85 -8.51
CA ARG A 19 1.75 14.01 -8.46
C ARG A 19 2.00 14.96 -9.63
N LYS A 20 3.27 15.28 -9.93
CA LYS A 20 3.66 16.12 -11.08
C LYS A 20 3.19 15.54 -12.42
N LEU A 21 3.32 14.22 -12.62
CA LEU A 21 2.95 13.57 -13.89
C LEU A 21 1.44 13.39 -14.08
N THR A 22 0.69 13.25 -12.99
CA THR A 22 -0.74 12.89 -13.06
C THR A 22 -1.68 14.05 -12.75
N GLY A 23 -1.18 15.11 -12.11
CA GLY A 23 -2.00 16.17 -11.52
C GLY A 23 -2.69 15.74 -10.23
N ALA A 24 -2.29 14.61 -9.63
CA ALA A 24 -2.81 14.19 -8.33
C ALA A 24 -2.39 15.15 -7.21
N THR A 25 -3.23 15.29 -6.20
CA THR A 25 -2.92 16.06 -4.98
C THR A 25 -2.40 15.15 -3.88
N GLU A 26 -1.81 15.72 -2.84
CA GLU A 26 -1.48 14.98 -1.61
C GLU A 26 -2.74 14.52 -0.88
N ALA A 27 -2.68 13.35 -0.25
CA ALA A 27 -3.76 12.88 0.61
C ALA A 27 -3.78 13.64 1.94
N LYS A 28 -4.98 13.91 2.48
CA LYS A 28 -5.13 14.61 3.77
C LYS A 28 -4.46 13.87 4.93
N THR A 29 -4.42 12.54 4.86
CA THR A 29 -3.78 11.69 5.87
C THR A 29 -3.13 10.48 5.20
N ALA A 30 -1.95 10.09 5.69
CA ALA A 30 -1.23 8.89 5.22
C ALA A 30 -2.02 7.58 5.44
N ALA A 31 -3.01 7.59 6.35
CA ALA A 31 -3.88 6.45 6.58
C ALA A 31 -4.73 6.11 5.34
N LEU A 32 -5.10 7.10 4.54
CA LEU A 32 -5.96 6.92 3.35
C LEU A 32 -5.16 6.55 2.09
N GLY A 33 -3.88 6.91 2.03
CA GLY A 33 -3.00 6.75 0.88
C GLY A 33 -2.00 7.90 0.82
N ASP A 34 -1.25 8.00 -0.28
CA ASP A 34 -0.18 8.99 -0.46
C ASP A 34 -0.59 10.11 -1.44
N ALA A 35 -1.55 9.83 -2.31
CA ALA A 35 -2.07 10.80 -3.27
C ALA A 35 -3.58 10.63 -3.52
N VAL A 36 -4.20 11.66 -4.10
CA VAL A 36 -5.59 11.66 -4.55
C VAL A 36 -5.65 12.05 -6.02
N LEU A 37 -6.22 11.19 -6.85
CA LEU A 37 -6.42 11.42 -8.28
C LEU A 37 -7.90 11.19 -8.63
N GLY A 38 -8.57 12.21 -9.16
CA GLY A 38 -9.99 12.11 -9.54
C GLY A 38 -10.90 11.71 -8.36
N GLY A 39 -10.57 12.15 -7.13
CA GLY A 39 -11.30 11.79 -5.91
C GLY A 39 -10.96 10.41 -5.35
N HIS A 40 -10.04 9.66 -5.96
CA HIS A 40 -9.64 8.33 -5.50
C HIS A 40 -8.27 8.36 -4.82
N HIS A 41 -8.16 7.70 -3.66
CA HIS A 41 -6.90 7.54 -2.94
C HIS A 41 -6.00 6.50 -3.61
N ILE A 42 -4.70 6.81 -3.68
CA ILE A 42 -3.66 6.01 -4.32
C ILE A 42 -2.52 5.82 -3.32
N GLU A 43 -2.04 4.59 -3.18
CA GLU A 43 -0.77 4.32 -2.50
C GLU A 43 0.36 4.39 -3.52
N VAL A 44 1.43 5.10 -3.22
CA VAL A 44 2.61 5.24 -4.08
C VAL A 44 3.83 4.70 -3.33
N LYS A 45 4.58 3.79 -3.97
CA LYS A 45 5.80 3.22 -3.40
C LYS A 45 6.98 3.35 -4.33
N GLN A 46 8.15 3.60 -3.76
CA GLN A 46 9.41 3.47 -4.46
C GLN A 46 10.07 2.12 -4.15
N ALA A 47 10.39 1.36 -5.20
CA ALA A 47 11.12 0.10 -5.12
C ALA A 47 12.58 0.31 -5.52
N ARG A 48 13.50 0.10 -4.57
CA ARG A 48 14.95 0.10 -4.83
C ARG A 48 15.47 -1.27 -5.30
N SER A 49 14.64 -2.30 -5.20
CA SER A 49 14.90 -3.65 -5.70
C SER A 49 13.65 -4.17 -6.44
N SER A 50 13.58 -5.48 -6.68
CA SER A 50 12.38 -6.13 -7.22
C SER A 50 11.27 -6.35 -6.18
N THR A 51 11.47 -5.95 -4.92
CA THR A 51 10.51 -6.15 -3.83
C THR A 51 9.85 -4.84 -3.40
N LEU A 52 8.53 -4.84 -3.34
CA LEU A 52 7.71 -3.84 -2.67
C LEU A 52 7.46 -4.30 -1.24
N ASN A 53 7.90 -3.52 -0.26
CA ASN A 53 7.70 -3.81 1.15
C ASN A 53 6.46 -3.09 1.68
N GLN A 54 5.94 -3.60 2.81
CA GLN A 54 4.89 -2.96 3.60
C GLN A 54 3.65 -2.58 2.76
N VAL A 55 3.24 -3.47 1.86
CA VAL A 55 2.03 -3.30 1.05
C VAL A 55 0.81 -3.62 1.92
N ARG A 56 -0.14 -2.68 2.00
CA ARG A 56 -1.34 -2.78 2.83
C ARG A 56 -2.57 -3.08 1.97
N ALA A 57 -2.76 -4.34 1.60
CA ALA A 57 -3.91 -4.77 0.79
C ALA A 57 -5.26 -4.45 1.45
N VAL A 58 -5.29 -4.42 2.77
CA VAL A 58 -6.47 -4.12 3.60
C VAL A 58 -7.10 -2.75 3.34
N LYS A 59 -6.36 -1.79 2.75
CA LYS A 59 -6.92 -0.49 2.35
C LYS A 59 -7.82 -0.57 1.11
N TYR A 60 -7.69 -1.64 0.31
CA TYR A 60 -8.35 -1.79 -0.99
C TYR A 60 -8.23 -0.56 -1.91
N ILE A 61 -7.01 -0.01 -2.02
CA ILE A 61 -6.69 1.11 -2.91
C ILE A 61 -5.68 0.68 -3.98
N THR A 62 -5.70 1.37 -5.12
CA THR A 62 -4.74 1.17 -6.22
C THR A 62 -3.32 1.48 -5.75
N LEU A 63 -2.37 0.61 -6.09
CA LEU A 63 -0.95 0.78 -5.78
C LEU A 63 -0.19 1.18 -7.03
N VAL A 64 0.54 2.28 -6.93
CA VAL A 64 1.50 2.72 -7.93
C VAL A 64 2.90 2.47 -7.39
N ALA A 65 3.74 1.80 -8.16
CA ALA A 65 5.13 1.56 -7.78
C ALA A 65 6.09 2.13 -8.81
N PHE A 66 7.11 2.86 -8.35
CA PHE A 66 8.25 3.25 -9.18
C PHE A 66 9.45 2.35 -8.87
N SER A 67 9.88 1.57 -9.86
CA SER A 67 11.11 0.80 -9.78
C SER A 67 12.30 1.67 -10.17
N VAL A 68 13.15 2.00 -9.22
CA VAL A 68 14.38 2.78 -9.44
C VAL A 68 15.36 2.03 -10.36
N PRO A 69 15.64 0.72 -10.15
CA PRO A 69 16.59 0.00 -11.00
C PRO A 69 16.21 0.02 -12.48
N ASN A 70 14.91 -0.12 -12.78
CA ASN A 70 14.41 -0.23 -14.15
C ASN A 70 13.80 1.08 -14.67
N LYS A 71 13.81 2.15 -13.86
CA LYS A 71 13.15 3.45 -14.10
C LYS A 71 11.72 3.28 -14.64
N ARG A 72 10.94 2.39 -14.03
CA ARG A 72 9.64 1.96 -14.58
C ARG A 72 8.52 2.08 -13.55
N TRP A 73 7.39 2.61 -14.01
CA TRP A 73 6.15 2.66 -13.26
C TRP A 73 5.36 1.36 -13.40
N TYR A 74 4.71 0.96 -12.32
CA TYR A 74 3.76 -0.13 -12.27
C TYR A 74 2.47 0.40 -11.66
N VAL A 75 1.33 0.02 -12.24
CA VAL A 75 0.01 0.43 -11.76
C VAL A 75 -0.82 -0.82 -11.49
N ILE A 76 -0.99 -1.14 -10.21
CA ILE A 76 -1.59 -2.39 -9.77
C ILE A 76 -2.98 -2.12 -9.19
N PRO A 77 -4.05 -2.72 -9.74
CA PRO A 77 -5.39 -2.54 -9.22
C PRO A 77 -5.56 -3.29 -7.89
N ALA A 78 -6.43 -2.77 -7.01
CA ALA A 78 -6.54 -3.23 -5.61
C ALA A 78 -6.86 -4.74 -5.49
N ASN A 79 -7.74 -5.27 -6.34
CA ASN A 79 -8.10 -6.69 -6.42
C ASN A 79 -6.87 -7.59 -6.65
N GLU A 80 -5.90 -7.16 -7.46
CA GLU A 80 -4.68 -7.92 -7.68
C GLU A 80 -3.77 -7.90 -6.45
N ILE A 81 -3.65 -6.77 -5.78
CA ILE A 81 -2.88 -6.66 -4.52
C ILE A 81 -3.42 -7.68 -3.51
N VAL A 82 -4.75 -7.71 -3.35
CA VAL A 82 -5.44 -8.67 -2.49
C VAL A 82 -5.16 -10.11 -2.94
N ARG A 83 -5.28 -10.41 -4.24
CA ARG A 83 -5.00 -11.74 -4.81
C ARG A 83 -3.59 -12.23 -4.49
N GLN A 84 -2.59 -11.35 -4.56
CA GLN A 84 -1.21 -11.69 -4.22
C GLN A 84 -1.02 -11.92 -2.72
N CYS A 85 -1.67 -11.11 -1.87
CA CYS A 85 -1.57 -11.23 -0.42
C CYS A 85 -2.29 -12.47 0.11
N ALA A 86 -3.43 -12.84 -0.48
CA ALA A 86 -4.22 -14.02 -0.11
C ALA A 86 -3.48 -15.36 -0.30
N ARG A 87 -2.37 -15.36 -1.04
CA ARG A 87 -1.51 -16.54 -1.24
C ARG A 87 -0.44 -16.71 -0.16
N LYS A 88 -0.38 -15.80 0.80
CA LYS A 88 0.62 -15.78 1.86
C LYS A 88 0.00 -16.30 3.15
N MET A 89 0.80 -17.05 3.89
CA MET A 89 0.41 -17.52 5.23
C MET A 89 0.49 -16.41 6.29
N ARG A 90 1.42 -15.46 6.13
CA ARG A 90 1.65 -14.34 7.05
C ARG A 90 2.08 -13.07 6.32
N GLY A 91 1.99 -11.93 7.01
CA GLY A 91 2.53 -10.66 6.56
C GLY A 91 4.05 -10.54 6.71
N GLN A 92 4.61 -9.41 6.26
CA GLN A 92 6.04 -9.09 6.41
C GLN A 92 6.41 -8.80 7.87
N HIS A 93 5.48 -8.19 8.62
CA HIS A 93 5.66 -7.77 10.01
C HIS A 93 4.39 -7.98 10.86
N THR A 94 3.43 -8.74 10.32
CA THR A 94 2.11 -8.95 10.90
C THR A 94 1.69 -10.39 10.67
N GLU A 95 0.82 -10.93 11.52
CA GLU A 95 0.23 -12.25 11.30
C GLU A 95 -0.78 -12.22 10.16
N ASN A 96 -1.53 -11.11 10.03
CA ASN A 96 -2.45 -10.92 8.92
C ASN A 96 -1.69 -10.48 7.64
N PRO A 97 -1.71 -11.26 6.53
CA PRO A 97 -1.01 -10.93 5.30
C PRO A 97 -1.59 -9.71 4.57
N PHE A 98 -2.79 -9.25 4.92
CA PHE A 98 -3.40 -8.08 4.29
C PHE A 98 -2.96 -6.75 4.91
N GLU A 99 -2.44 -6.78 6.15
CA GLU A 99 -2.03 -5.57 6.87
C GLU A 99 -0.65 -5.07 6.44
N SER A 100 0.27 -5.97 6.12
CA SER A 100 1.62 -5.64 5.66
C SER A 100 2.20 -6.85 4.92
N ALA A 101 2.46 -6.71 3.62
CA ALA A 101 3.04 -7.78 2.82
C ALA A 101 4.20 -7.31 1.96
N THR A 102 5.05 -8.26 1.56
CA THR A 102 6.00 -8.08 0.47
C THR A 102 5.40 -8.53 -0.85
N LEU A 103 5.48 -7.70 -1.90
CA LEU A 103 5.13 -8.10 -3.26
C LEU A 103 6.36 -8.06 -4.17
N SER A 104 6.46 -8.99 -5.11
CA SER A 104 7.53 -8.99 -6.11
C SER A 104 7.07 -8.31 -7.40
N LEU A 105 7.82 -7.32 -7.85
CA LEU A 105 7.62 -6.66 -9.15
C LEU A 105 7.73 -7.64 -10.33
N TYR A 106 8.46 -8.76 -10.16
CA TYR A 106 8.51 -9.82 -11.16
C TYR A 106 7.12 -10.44 -11.41
N ASN A 107 6.38 -10.72 -10.34
CA ASN A 107 5.02 -11.25 -10.41
C ASN A 107 4.00 -10.22 -10.93
N LEU A 108 4.39 -8.94 -10.90
CA LEU A 108 3.57 -7.80 -11.30
C LEU A 108 3.97 -7.22 -12.67
N LYS A 109 4.82 -7.92 -13.43
CA LYS A 109 5.33 -7.44 -14.74
C LYS A 109 4.25 -7.03 -15.73
N LYS A 110 3.06 -7.65 -15.68
CA LYS A 110 1.92 -7.32 -16.54
C LYS A 110 1.34 -5.93 -16.29
N TYR A 111 1.63 -5.33 -15.13
CA TYR A 111 1.19 -3.99 -14.73
C TYR A 111 2.23 -2.90 -14.99
N ALA A 112 3.36 -3.27 -15.59
CA ALA A 112 4.44 -2.33 -15.87
C ALA A 112 4.07 -1.43 -17.06
N LEU A 113 4.19 -0.12 -16.89
CA LEU A 113 3.95 0.84 -17.96
C LEU A 113 5.12 0.92 -18.92
N ARG A 114 4.80 1.05 -20.20
CA ARG A 114 5.79 1.27 -21.26
C ARG A 114 6.20 2.74 -21.34
N ASN A 115 5.25 3.65 -21.14
CA ASN A 115 5.46 5.09 -21.23
C ASN A 115 4.94 5.80 -19.96
N PRO A 116 5.76 6.60 -19.27
CA PRO A 116 5.32 7.38 -18.11
C PRO A 116 4.18 8.37 -18.40
N LYS A 117 4.00 8.80 -19.66
CA LYS A 117 2.89 9.68 -20.05
C LYS A 117 1.51 9.03 -19.85
N ASP A 118 1.45 7.71 -19.90
CA ASP A 118 0.20 6.95 -19.76
C ASP A 118 -0.18 6.72 -18.28
N LEU A 119 0.63 7.23 -17.33
CA LEU A 119 0.50 6.92 -15.90
C LEU A 119 -0.86 7.32 -15.34
N LYS A 120 -1.36 8.50 -15.70
CA LYS A 120 -2.68 8.98 -15.25
C LYS A 120 -3.80 8.04 -15.71
N ASP A 121 -3.84 7.74 -17.01
CA ASP A 121 -4.90 6.93 -17.61
C ASP A 121 -4.84 5.48 -17.11
N ALA A 122 -3.64 4.94 -16.93
CA ALA A 122 -3.44 3.62 -16.36
C ALA A 122 -3.98 3.53 -14.93
N VAL A 123 -3.77 4.56 -14.10
CA VAL A 123 -4.30 4.60 -12.72
C VAL A 123 -5.82 4.65 -12.72
N LEU A 124 -6.42 5.49 -13.54
CA LEU A 124 -7.88 5.56 -13.67
C LEU A 124 -8.46 4.21 -14.14
N LYS A 125 -7.83 3.56 -15.12
CA LYS A 125 -8.22 2.22 -15.56
C LYS A 125 -8.10 1.16 -14.46
N ALA A 126 -7.03 1.20 -13.66
CA ALA A 126 -6.84 0.27 -12.54
C ALA A 126 -7.87 0.47 -11.43
N ILE A 127 -8.28 1.72 -11.17
CA ILE A 127 -9.38 2.04 -10.26
C ILE A 127 -10.68 1.44 -10.78
N ASP A 128 -11.00 1.65 -12.07
CA ASP A 128 -12.23 1.12 -12.66
C ASP A 128 -12.25 -0.40 -12.76
N GLU A 129 -11.08 -1.03 -12.93
CA GLU A 129 -10.95 -2.49 -12.80
C GLU A 129 -11.30 -2.96 -11.39
N ALA A 130 -10.72 -2.32 -10.36
CA ALA A 130 -10.97 -2.69 -8.97
C ALA A 130 -12.46 -2.53 -8.58
N LYS A 131 -13.15 -1.51 -9.10
CA LYS A 131 -14.59 -1.28 -8.89
C LYS A 131 -15.48 -2.44 -9.35
N ARG A 132 -15.01 -3.30 -10.26
CA ARG A 132 -15.77 -4.47 -10.74
C ARG A 132 -15.90 -5.58 -9.70
N TYR A 133 -15.20 -5.47 -8.55
CA TYR A 133 -15.18 -6.49 -7.50
C TYR A 133 -15.72 -5.96 -6.16
N PRO A 134 -16.97 -5.47 -6.09
CA PRO A 134 -17.51 -4.84 -4.88
C PRO A 134 -17.59 -5.80 -3.69
N ALA A 135 -17.87 -7.09 -3.93
CA ALA A 135 -17.87 -8.12 -2.88
C ALA A 135 -16.48 -8.29 -2.25
N LEU A 136 -15.42 -8.25 -3.06
CA LEU A 136 -14.05 -8.34 -2.56
C LEU A 136 -13.67 -7.10 -1.75
N LYS A 137 -14.09 -5.90 -2.19
CA LYS A 137 -13.91 -4.67 -1.41
C LYS A 137 -14.59 -4.79 -0.05
N LYS A 138 -15.84 -5.24 -0.01
CA LYS A 138 -16.60 -5.41 1.24
C LYS A 138 -15.87 -6.34 2.21
N LEU A 139 -15.37 -7.48 1.74
CA LEU A 139 -14.57 -8.40 2.56
C LEU A 139 -13.30 -7.73 3.10
N MET A 140 -12.62 -6.91 2.30
CA MET A 140 -11.43 -6.19 2.79
C MET A 140 -11.78 -5.09 3.80
N ASP A 141 -12.91 -4.41 3.63
CA ASP A 141 -13.43 -3.45 4.62
C ASP A 141 -13.72 -4.17 5.96
N GLU A 142 -14.32 -5.37 5.91
CA GLU A 142 -14.56 -6.23 7.09
C GLU A 142 -13.25 -6.67 7.74
N VAL A 143 -12.25 -7.11 6.95
CA VAL A 143 -10.92 -7.44 7.48
C VAL A 143 -10.29 -6.23 8.19
N LEU A 144 -10.37 -5.02 7.60
CA LEU A 144 -9.85 -3.81 8.22
C LEU A 144 -10.54 -3.50 9.55
N HIS A 145 -11.86 -3.64 9.58
CA HIS A 145 -12.67 -3.41 10.76
C HIS A 145 -12.31 -4.40 11.88
N ASN A 146 -12.24 -5.68 11.57
CA ASN A 146 -11.91 -6.73 12.53
C ASN A 146 -10.49 -6.56 13.08
N SER A 147 -9.51 -6.25 12.21
CA SER A 147 -8.14 -5.93 12.61
C SER A 147 -8.08 -4.78 13.62
N LYS A 148 -8.82 -3.69 13.37
CA LYS A 148 -8.85 -2.53 14.28
C LYS A 148 -9.49 -2.87 15.62
N THR A 149 -10.61 -3.57 15.59
CA THR A 149 -11.35 -3.97 16.80
C THR A 149 -10.50 -4.88 17.67
N LEU A 150 -9.86 -5.89 17.07
CA LEU A 150 -8.96 -6.79 17.79
C LEU A 150 -7.77 -6.04 18.39
N ALA A 151 -7.11 -5.17 17.61
CA ALA A 151 -5.99 -4.38 18.11
C ALA A 151 -6.38 -3.49 19.30
N GLN A 152 -7.56 -2.85 19.25
CA GLN A 152 -8.06 -2.03 20.35
C GLN A 152 -8.33 -2.86 21.61
N ALA A 153 -9.00 -4.01 21.48
CA ALA A 153 -9.25 -4.93 22.59
C ALA A 153 -7.96 -5.43 23.21
N SER A 154 -7.00 -5.90 22.39
CA SER A 154 -5.71 -6.38 22.87
C SER A 154 -4.91 -5.28 23.59
N VAL A 155 -4.93 -4.04 23.11
CA VAL A 155 -4.29 -2.91 23.80
C VAL A 155 -4.95 -2.67 25.15
N ALA A 156 -6.28 -2.68 25.22
CA ALA A 156 -7.01 -2.48 26.48
C ALA A 156 -6.68 -3.57 27.51
N ASP A 157 -6.69 -4.84 27.10
CA ASP A 157 -6.39 -5.98 27.98
C ASP A 157 -4.96 -5.92 28.52
N VAL A 158 -3.99 -5.62 27.64
CA VAL A 158 -2.59 -5.44 28.03
C VAL A 158 -2.43 -4.25 28.98
N GLN A 159 -3.12 -3.13 28.75
CA GLN A 159 -3.08 -1.98 29.65
C GLN A 159 -3.63 -2.31 31.04
N VAL A 160 -4.69 -3.12 31.13
CA VAL A 160 -5.21 -3.60 32.43
C VAL A 160 -4.14 -4.42 33.15
N ALA A 161 -3.52 -5.37 32.45
CA ALA A 161 -2.46 -6.19 33.04
C ALA A 161 -1.25 -5.35 33.49
N LEU A 162 -0.79 -4.40 32.67
CA LEU A 162 0.32 -3.51 33.01
C LEU A 162 0.05 -2.72 34.29
N ARG A 163 -1.18 -2.20 34.48
CA ARG A 163 -1.57 -1.51 35.72
C ARG A 163 -1.55 -2.44 36.95
N GLN A 164 -2.00 -3.69 36.80
CA GLN A 164 -1.97 -4.68 37.89
C GLN A 164 -0.55 -4.97 38.37
N TYR A 165 0.44 -4.90 37.47
CA TYR A 165 1.85 -5.10 37.79
C TYR A 165 2.61 -3.79 38.12
N GLY A 166 1.94 -2.63 38.16
CA GLY A 166 2.59 -1.33 38.43
C GLY A 166 3.55 -0.86 37.33
N LEU A 167 3.33 -1.28 36.09
CA LEU A 167 4.18 -0.97 34.92
C LEU A 167 3.60 0.13 34.01
N SER A 168 2.59 0.86 34.48
CA SER A 168 1.83 1.87 33.71
C SER A 168 2.38 3.28 33.86
#